data_AF-A0A2G9T6N7-F1
#
_entry.id   AF-A0A2G9T6N7-F1
#
_cell.length_a   1.000
_cell.length_b   1.000
_cell.length_c   1.000
_cell.angle_alpha   90.00
_cell.angle_beta   90.00
_cell.angle_gamma   90.00
#
_symmetry.space_group_name_H-M   'P 1'
#
loop_
_entity.id
_entity.type
_entity.pdbx_description
1 polymer ?
#
loop_
_entity_poly.entity_id
_entity_poly.type
_entity_poly.pdbx_seq_one_letter_code
_entity_poly.pdbx_strand_id
1 'polypeptide(L)'
;MPSADSRSSYSLHGLRSVELGGAGSVCRKLWYIFVIYMGILFPLQYIVYVGLPEDTCFAYPWDHLFGEPSTLTKNVNFDIWFGLSNYAINWPAENLIADFILLLVASCQLTVFRREGTDNDSIFINDEYDLKPNNPRYDFIAIQRWSFVDFIKIGVFHYGHWITLIMVLIAGIGGTSLFAL
;
A
#
# COMPACT_ATOMS: atom_id res chain seq x y z
N MET A 1 52.64 11.61 -2.15
CA MET A 1 51.54 12.45 -2.70
C MET A 1 50.50 11.50 -3.29
N PRO A 2 49.36 11.25 -2.62
CA PRO A 2 48.38 10.31 -3.12
C PRO A 2 47.46 10.98 -4.14
N SER A 3 47.24 10.26 -5.22
CA SER A 3 46.46 10.53 -6.44
C SER A 3 45.06 11.10 -6.17
N ALA A 4 44.76 12.26 -6.77
CA ALA A 4 43.45 12.91 -6.77
C ALA A 4 42.36 12.14 -7.54
N ASP A 5 42.74 11.11 -8.30
CA ASP A 5 41.87 10.38 -9.23
C ASP A 5 40.91 9.41 -8.53
N SER A 6 41.34 8.78 -7.43
CA SER A 6 40.48 7.83 -6.71
C SER A 6 39.31 8.54 -6.01
N ARG A 7 39.52 9.75 -5.48
CA ARG A 7 38.50 10.51 -4.74
C ARG A 7 37.36 11.01 -5.64
N SER A 8 37.63 11.25 -6.92
CA SER A 8 36.61 11.67 -7.91
C SER A 8 35.69 10.51 -8.30
N SER A 9 36.25 9.31 -8.51
CA SER A 9 35.47 8.10 -8.83
C SER A 9 34.50 7.67 -7.72
N TYR A 10 34.89 7.78 -6.44
CA TYR A 10 33.96 7.49 -5.32
C TYR A 10 32.85 8.55 -5.20
N SER A 11 33.16 9.82 -5.48
CA SER A 11 32.18 10.91 -5.41
C SER A 11 31.18 10.86 -6.57
N LEU A 12 31.64 10.46 -7.77
CA LEU A 12 30.79 10.24 -8.95
C LEU A 12 29.94 8.98 -8.82
N HIS A 13 30.44 7.90 -8.24
CA HIS A 13 29.60 6.72 -7.93
C HIS A 13 28.55 7.03 -6.85
N GLY A 14 28.91 7.81 -5.83
CA GLY A 14 27.98 8.26 -4.79
C GLY A 14 26.89 9.19 -5.34
N LEU A 15 27.25 10.14 -6.21
CA LEU A 15 26.30 11.04 -6.88
C LEU A 15 25.40 10.30 -7.87
N ARG A 16 25.94 9.35 -8.64
CA ARG A 16 25.16 8.55 -9.60
C ARG A 16 24.21 7.56 -8.92
N SER A 17 24.56 7.06 -7.73
CA SER A 17 23.65 6.24 -6.90
C SER A 17 22.53 7.06 -6.24
N VAL A 18 22.68 8.38 -6.13
CA VAL A 18 21.64 9.31 -5.61
C VAL A 18 20.71 9.75 -6.74
N GLU A 19 21.20 9.91 -7.97
CA GLU A 19 20.39 10.28 -9.14
C GLU A 19 19.66 9.10 -9.80
N LEU A 20 20.18 7.87 -9.70
CA LEU A 20 19.51 6.63 -10.15
C LEU A 20 18.49 6.09 -9.14
N GLY A 21 17.76 6.99 -8.47
CA GLY A 21 16.62 6.65 -7.63
C GLY A 21 15.41 6.26 -8.47
N GLY A 22 15.53 5.21 -9.28
CA GLY A 22 14.43 4.64 -10.08
C GLY A 22 13.19 4.41 -9.22
N ALA A 23 12.01 4.41 -9.84
CA ALA A 23 10.70 4.42 -9.19
C ALA A 23 10.57 3.53 -7.92
N GLY A 24 11.25 2.38 -7.87
CA GLY A 24 11.33 1.53 -6.68
C GLY A 24 11.92 2.18 -5.41
N SER A 25 12.89 3.09 -5.54
CA SER A 25 13.47 3.82 -4.39
C SER A 25 12.49 4.84 -3.80
N VAL A 26 11.74 5.53 -4.66
CA VAL A 26 10.67 6.45 -4.23
C VAL A 26 9.53 5.68 -3.57
N CYS A 27 9.08 4.58 -4.19
CA CYS A 27 8.07 3.68 -3.63
C CYS A 27 8.48 3.16 -2.24
N ARG A 28 9.74 2.74 -2.06
CA ARG A 28 10.25 2.27 -0.76
C ARG A 28 10.23 3.35 0.32
N LYS A 29 10.57 4.59 -0.04
CA LYS A 29 10.57 5.72 0.92
C LYS A 29 9.14 6.11 1.30
N LEU A 30 8.24 6.16 0.32
CA LEU A 30 6.81 6.38 0.57
C LEU A 30 6.20 5.27 1.44
N TRP A 31 6.56 4.01 1.17
CA TRP A 31 6.09 2.86 1.94
C TRP A 31 6.52 2.91 3.40
N TYR A 32 7.75 3.35 3.67
CA TYR A 32 8.23 3.53 5.04
C TYR A 32 7.44 4.60 5.80
N ILE A 33 7.14 5.73 5.15
CA ILE A 33 6.31 6.79 5.72
C ILE A 33 4.89 6.27 5.98
N PHE A 34 4.32 5.51 5.04
CA PHE A 34 3.01 4.89 5.17
C PHE A 34 2.92 3.95 6.38
N VAL A 35 3.91 3.07 6.59
CA VAL A 35 3.92 2.16 7.74
C VAL A 35 4.03 2.91 9.07
N ILE A 36 4.84 3.97 9.15
CA ILE A 36 4.90 4.82 10.35
C ILE A 36 3.55 5.49 10.60
N TYR A 37 2.95 6.05 9.56
CA TYR A 37 1.65 6.69 9.63
C TYR A 37 0.58 5.72 10.15
N MET A 38 0.52 4.51 9.61
CA MET A 38 -0.39 3.47 10.10
C MET A 38 -0.09 3.06 11.55
N GLY A 39 1.19 3.00 11.93
CA GLY A 39 1.61 2.73 13.30
C GLY A 39 1.19 3.79 14.32
N ILE A 40 1.00 5.04 13.89
CA ILE A 40 0.46 6.13 14.72
C ILE A 40 -1.07 6.14 14.68
N LEU A 41 -1.68 5.91 13.53
CA LEU A 41 -3.14 5.91 13.39
C LEU A 41 -3.80 4.77 14.17
N PHE A 42 -3.25 3.56 14.15
CA PHE A 42 -3.85 2.41 14.82
C PHE A 42 -4.13 2.63 16.31
N PRO A 43 -3.16 3.10 17.14
CA PRO A 43 -3.45 3.40 18.55
C PRO A 43 -4.41 4.59 18.71
N LEU A 44 -4.39 5.59 17.83
CA LEU A 44 -5.38 6.68 17.86
C LEU A 44 -6.80 6.15 17.61
N GLN A 45 -6.97 5.28 16.62
CA GLN A 45 -8.25 4.64 16.32
C GLN A 45 -8.73 3.77 17.48
N TYR A 46 -7.83 3.04 18.13
CA TYR A 46 -8.16 2.26 19.33
C TYR A 46 -8.67 3.16 20.48
N ILE A 47 -8.01 4.29 20.75
CA ILE A 47 -8.44 5.25 21.78
C ILE A 47 -9.84 5.79 21.48
N VAL A 48 -10.12 6.13 20.21
CA VAL A 48 -11.45 6.59 19.79
C VAL A 48 -12.48 5.48 19.92
N TYR A 49 -12.14 4.24 19.56
CA TYR A 49 -13.06 3.09 19.68
C TYR A 49 -13.41 2.73 21.12
N VAL A 50 -12.43 2.73 22.02
CA VAL A 50 -12.65 2.47 23.46
C VAL A 50 -13.48 3.59 24.08
N GLY A 51 -13.23 4.84 23.66
CA GLY A 51 -14.01 5.98 24.10
C GLY A 51 -13.88 6.27 25.60
N LEU A 52 -14.73 7.17 26.08
CA LEU A 52 -14.94 7.45 27.48
C LEU A 52 -15.98 6.48 28.04
N PRO A 53 -15.82 6.00 29.29
CA PRO A 53 -16.81 5.15 29.94
C PRO A 53 -18.12 5.92 30.12
N GLU A 54 -19.22 5.27 29.74
CA GLU A 54 -20.59 5.84 29.75
C GLU A 54 -21.01 6.36 31.13
N ASP A 55 -20.45 5.77 32.20
CA ASP A 55 -20.73 6.13 33.60
C ASP A 55 -20.28 7.54 33.99
N THR A 56 -19.36 8.15 33.22
CA THR A 56 -18.76 9.43 33.59
C THR A 56 -19.60 10.64 33.19
N CYS A 57 -20.73 10.45 32.49
CA CYS A 57 -21.66 11.50 32.05
C CYS A 57 -21.00 12.71 31.35
N PHE A 58 -19.78 12.57 30.82
CA PHE A 58 -19.10 13.62 30.09
C PHE A 58 -19.45 13.56 28.60
N ALA A 59 -19.77 14.73 28.03
CA ALA A 59 -19.90 14.88 26.58
C ALA A 59 -18.51 14.84 25.93
N TYR A 60 -18.42 14.30 24.71
CA TYR A 60 -17.16 14.25 24.00
C TYR A 60 -16.73 15.65 23.52
N PRO A 61 -15.42 15.91 23.37
CA PRO A 61 -14.96 17.23 22.98
C PRO A 61 -15.38 17.62 21.54
N TRP A 62 -15.61 16.68 20.64
CA TRP A 62 -16.14 17.00 19.32
C TRP A 62 -17.62 17.40 19.32
N ASP A 63 -18.40 17.00 20.34
CA ASP A 63 -19.80 17.41 20.46
C ASP A 63 -19.91 18.94 20.64
N HIS A 64 -18.95 19.58 21.32
CA HIS A 64 -18.94 21.05 21.50
C HIS A 64 -18.20 21.81 20.39
N LEU A 65 -17.24 21.17 19.72
CA LEU A 65 -16.49 21.79 18.61
C LEU A 65 -17.33 21.85 17.32
N PHE A 66 -18.19 20.86 17.10
CA PHE A 66 -18.96 20.73 15.86
C PHE A 66 -20.49 20.73 16.07
N GLY A 67 -20.95 20.89 17.32
CA GLY A 67 -22.36 21.02 17.67
C GLY A 67 -22.67 22.37 18.29
N GLU A 68 -23.48 23.21 17.62
CA GLU A 68 -24.12 24.34 18.29
C GLU A 68 -25.21 23.83 19.27
N PRO A 69 -25.50 24.57 20.36
CA PRO A 69 -26.31 24.06 21.47
C PRO A 69 -27.81 23.99 21.19
N SER A 70 -28.28 24.49 20.05
CA SER A 70 -29.71 24.68 19.82
C SER A 70 -30.12 24.45 18.38
N THR A 71 -30.93 23.41 18.21
CA THR A 71 -31.82 23.12 17.08
C THR A 71 -31.21 22.33 15.92
N LEU A 72 -32.00 21.34 15.49
CA LEU A 72 -31.79 20.32 14.47
C LEU A 72 -30.94 19.10 14.89
N THR A 73 -31.60 17.94 14.78
CA THR A 73 -31.06 16.58 14.66
C THR A 73 -29.54 16.53 14.45
N LYS A 74 -28.83 16.24 15.54
CA LYS A 74 -27.38 16.07 15.68
C LYS A 74 -26.69 15.61 14.38
N ASN A 75 -25.54 16.22 14.05
CA ASN A 75 -24.61 15.89 12.97
C ASN A 75 -23.99 14.47 13.09
N VAL A 76 -24.74 13.46 13.52
CA VAL A 76 -24.28 12.07 13.68
C VAL A 76 -23.67 11.51 12.40
N ASN A 77 -24.15 11.95 11.23
CA ASN A 77 -23.57 11.56 9.94
C ASN A 77 -22.14 12.07 9.77
N PHE A 78 -21.80 13.25 10.31
CA PHE A 78 -20.44 13.77 10.26
C PHE A 78 -19.52 12.98 11.18
N ASP A 79 -19.98 12.64 12.38
CA ASP A 79 -19.25 11.80 13.32
C ASP A 79 -18.96 10.42 12.73
N ILE A 80 -19.97 9.82 12.08
CA ILE A 80 -19.83 8.55 11.35
C ILE A 80 -18.81 8.68 10.22
N TRP A 81 -18.87 9.76 9.45
CA TRP A 81 -18.00 9.96 8.29
C TRP A 81 -16.53 10.15 8.69
N PHE A 82 -16.28 10.83 9.81
CA PHE A 82 -14.94 11.01 10.38
C PHE A 82 -14.48 9.84 11.26
N GLY A 83 -15.37 8.89 11.61
CA GLY A 83 -15.04 7.77 12.49
C GLY A 83 -14.86 8.16 13.96
N LEU A 84 -15.56 9.20 14.43
CA LEU A 84 -15.49 9.68 15.82
C LEU A 84 -16.34 8.81 16.76
N SER A 85 -15.92 8.72 18.03
CA SER A 85 -16.68 7.98 19.05
C SER A 85 -17.97 8.73 19.39
N ASN A 86 -19.09 8.02 19.47
CA ASN A 86 -20.36 8.61 19.84
C ASN A 86 -21.18 7.57 20.60
N TYR A 87 -21.80 7.94 21.71
CA TYR A 87 -22.61 7.03 22.53
C TYR A 87 -23.79 6.41 21.76
N ALA A 88 -24.21 7.03 20.64
CA ALA A 88 -25.28 6.52 19.80
C ALA A 88 -24.85 5.36 18.86
N ILE A 89 -23.54 5.17 18.63
CA ILE A 89 -23.02 4.25 17.62
C ILE A 89 -21.99 3.34 18.28
N ASN A 90 -22.29 2.04 18.32
CA ASN A 90 -21.32 1.04 18.71
C ASN A 90 -20.51 0.61 17.48
N TRP A 91 -19.21 0.83 17.53
CA TRP A 91 -18.33 0.52 16.41
C TRP A 91 -17.87 -0.95 16.46
N PRO A 92 -17.95 -1.72 15.37
CA PRO A 92 -17.65 -3.15 15.39
C PRO A 92 -16.15 -3.44 15.54
N ALA A 93 -15.78 -4.23 16.56
CA ALA A 93 -14.38 -4.61 16.82
C ALA A 93 -13.68 -5.30 15.62
N GLU A 94 -14.44 -5.86 14.68
CA GLU A 94 -13.95 -6.48 13.45
C GLU A 94 -13.15 -5.51 12.57
N ASN A 95 -13.55 -4.23 12.51
CA ASN A 95 -12.84 -3.23 11.71
C ASN A 95 -11.43 -2.99 12.25
N LEU A 96 -11.27 -2.96 13.57
CA LEU A 96 -9.97 -2.78 14.20
C LEU A 96 -9.04 -3.98 13.94
N ILE A 97 -9.60 -5.19 13.86
CA ILE A 97 -8.85 -6.41 13.50
C ILE A 97 -8.39 -6.33 12.04
N ALA A 98 -9.24 -5.85 11.12
CA ALA A 98 -8.87 -5.66 9.73
C ALA A 98 -7.71 -4.66 9.59
N ASP A 99 -7.76 -3.54 10.31
CA ASP A 99 -6.70 -2.52 10.31
C ASP A 99 -5.39 -3.05 10.91
N PHE A 100 -5.47 -3.91 11.93
CA PHE A 100 -4.30 -4.61 12.47
C PHE A 100 -3.67 -5.57 11.45
N ILE A 101 -4.48 -6.36 10.73
CA ILE A 101 -3.99 -7.26 9.67
C ILE A 101 -3.35 -6.44 8.54
N LEU A 102 -3.94 -5.31 8.17
CA LEU A 102 -3.40 -4.39 7.17
C LEU A 102 -2.02 -3.87 7.58
N LEU A 103 -1.86 -3.42 8.84
CA LEU A 103 -0.57 -2.99 9.39
C LEU A 103 0.45 -4.14 9.35
N LEU A 104 0.05 -5.36 9.72
CA LEU A 104 0.91 -6.54 9.71
C LEU A 104 1.42 -6.81 8.28
N VAL A 105 0.52 -6.90 7.30
CA VAL A 105 0.88 -7.13 5.90
C VAL A 105 1.78 -6.02 5.37
N ALA A 106 1.48 -4.75 5.66
CA ALA A 106 2.30 -3.61 5.25
C ALA A 106 3.71 -3.65 5.85
N SER A 107 3.85 -4.10 7.11
CA SER A 107 5.14 -4.27 7.78
C SER A 107 5.97 -5.44 7.22
N CYS A 108 5.31 -6.54 6.85
CA CYS A 108 5.93 -7.64 6.12
C CYS A 108 6.46 -7.17 4.75
N GLN A 109 5.64 -6.42 4.02
CA GLN A 109 6.04 -5.85 2.73
C GLN A 109 7.21 -4.87 2.86
N LEU A 110 7.24 -4.04 3.90
CA LEU A 110 8.39 -3.18 4.20
C LEU A 110 9.67 -4.00 4.43
N THR A 111 9.57 -5.16 5.09
CA THR A 111 10.71 -6.05 5.30
C THR A 111 11.22 -6.63 3.98
N VAL A 112 10.33 -6.97 3.05
CA VAL A 112 10.71 -7.39 1.69
C VAL A 112 11.45 -6.28 0.96
N PHE A 113 10.92 -5.05 0.97
CA PHE A 113 11.57 -3.90 0.32
C PHE A 113 12.94 -3.54 0.91
N ARG A 114 13.15 -3.81 2.21
CA ARG A 114 14.47 -3.65 2.85
C ARG A 114 15.47 -4.69 2.34
N ARG A 115 15.04 -5.94 2.15
CA ARG A 115 15.90 -7.02 1.64
C ARG A 115 16.26 -6.81 0.17
N GLU A 116 15.31 -6.34 -0.64
CA GLU A 116 15.52 -6.00 -2.04
C GLU A 116 16.51 -4.83 -2.21
N GLY A 117 16.56 -3.89 -1.26
CA GLY A 117 17.49 -2.75 -1.33
C GLY A 117 18.97 -3.08 -1.10
N THR A 118 19.28 -4.25 -0.53
CA THR A 118 20.66 -4.64 -0.14
C THR A 118 21.34 -5.60 -1.10
N ASP A 119 20.59 -6.28 -1.97
CA ASP A 119 21.09 -7.43 -2.73
C ASP A 119 20.45 -7.48 -4.13
N ASN A 120 20.84 -6.56 -5.01
CA ASN A 120 20.33 -6.52 -6.38
C ASN A 120 21.48 -6.55 -7.40
N ASP A 121 21.94 -7.75 -7.72
CA ASP A 121 22.35 -8.10 -9.08
C ASP A 121 21.06 -8.24 -9.92
N SER A 122 20.38 -7.12 -10.20
CA SER A 122 19.22 -7.14 -11.08
C SER A 122 19.67 -7.58 -12.48
N ILE A 123 18.94 -8.52 -13.09
CA ILE A 123 19.15 -8.94 -14.50
C ILE A 123 19.09 -7.74 -15.46
N PHE A 124 18.37 -6.70 -15.04
CA PHE A 124 18.31 -5.38 -15.66
C PHE A 124 19.44 -4.52 -15.10
N ILE A 125 20.50 -4.35 -15.91
CA ILE A 125 21.69 -3.55 -15.54
C ILE A 125 21.39 -2.05 -15.62
N ASN A 126 20.31 -1.65 -16.31
CA ASN A 126 19.84 -0.28 -16.44
C ASN A 126 18.30 -0.26 -16.51
N ASP A 127 17.68 0.92 -16.33
CA ASP A 127 16.24 1.18 -16.60
C ASP A 127 15.83 0.90 -18.06
N GLU A 128 16.80 0.52 -18.90
CA GLU A 128 16.59 -0.01 -20.22
C GLU A 128 16.25 -1.50 -20.09
N TYR A 129 15.03 -1.85 -20.49
CA TYR A 129 14.47 -3.21 -20.59
C TYR A 129 15.18 -4.03 -21.68
N ASP A 130 16.51 -3.96 -21.71
CA ASP A 130 17.33 -4.66 -22.65
C ASP A 130 17.38 -6.12 -22.22
N LEU A 131 16.70 -6.97 -23.00
CA LEU A 131 16.72 -8.40 -22.76
C LEU A 131 18.18 -8.86 -22.85
N LYS A 132 18.76 -9.28 -21.72
CA LYS A 132 20.03 -10.00 -21.75
C LYS A 132 19.86 -11.13 -22.77
N PRO A 133 20.73 -11.22 -23.81
CA PRO A 133 20.64 -12.29 -24.81
C PRO A 133 20.70 -13.68 -24.16
N ASN A 134 21.24 -13.78 -22.93
CA ASN A 134 21.23 -14.96 -22.09
C ASN A 134 20.31 -14.76 -20.88
N ASN A 135 19.00 -14.73 -21.08
CA ASN A 135 18.05 -14.77 -19.96
C ASN A 135 18.22 -16.11 -19.22
N PRO A 136 18.56 -16.12 -17.91
CA PRO A 136 18.73 -17.37 -17.16
C PRO A 136 17.42 -18.14 -16.97
N ARG A 137 16.27 -17.52 -17.25
CA ARG A 137 14.96 -18.19 -17.24
C ARG A 137 14.59 -18.67 -18.63
N TYR A 138 14.21 -19.95 -18.72
CA TYR A 138 13.70 -20.54 -19.96
C TYR A 138 12.35 -19.92 -20.36
N ASP A 139 12.07 -19.92 -21.66
CA ASP A 139 10.79 -19.52 -22.21
C ASP A 139 9.74 -20.60 -21.95
N PHE A 140 8.77 -20.27 -21.08
CA PHE A 140 7.67 -21.17 -20.70
C PHE A 140 6.49 -21.13 -21.68
N ILE A 141 6.47 -20.20 -22.65
CA ILE A 141 5.39 -20.06 -23.64
C ILE A 141 5.68 -20.93 -24.87
N ALA A 142 6.93 -20.90 -25.37
CA ALA A 142 7.30 -21.67 -26.57
C ALA A 142 7.74 -23.11 -26.28
N ILE A 143 8.37 -23.37 -25.13
CA ILE A 143 8.89 -24.70 -24.76
C ILE A 143 8.10 -25.21 -23.55
N GLN A 144 6.98 -25.85 -23.83
CA GLN A 144 6.11 -26.39 -22.80
C GLN A 144 6.72 -27.66 -22.19
N ARG A 145 7.27 -27.53 -20.98
CA ARG A 145 7.52 -28.70 -20.13
C ARG A 145 6.17 -29.19 -19.61
N TRP A 146 5.98 -30.51 -19.53
CA TRP A 146 4.76 -31.15 -18.98
C TRP A 146 4.69 -30.98 -17.44
N SER A 147 4.91 -29.76 -16.96
CA SER A 147 4.85 -29.36 -15.55
C SER A 147 3.54 -28.65 -15.29
N PHE A 148 2.82 -29.09 -14.25
CA PHE A 148 1.58 -28.44 -13.81
C PHE A 148 1.77 -26.94 -13.53
N VAL A 149 2.95 -26.56 -13.04
CA VAL A 149 3.31 -25.15 -12.78
C VAL A 149 3.36 -24.33 -14.07
N ASP A 150 3.79 -24.92 -15.19
CA ASP A 150 3.89 -24.21 -16.47
C ASP A 150 2.51 -24.03 -17.11
N PHE A 151 1.60 -25.00 -16.94
CA PHE A 151 0.19 -24.84 -17.31
C PHE A 151 -0.49 -23.69 -16.54
N ILE A 152 -0.26 -23.58 -15.22
CA ILE A 152 -0.80 -22.47 -14.42
C ILE A 152 -0.21 -21.13 -14.89
N LYS A 153 1.09 -21.05 -15.13
CA LYS A 153 1.74 -19.81 -15.62
C LYS A 153 1.13 -19.36 -16.94
N ILE A 154 0.98 -20.25 -17.91
CA ILE A 154 0.35 -19.95 -19.20
C ILE A 154 -1.10 -19.50 -18.99
N GLY A 155 -1.85 -20.19 -18.13
CA GLY A 155 -3.20 -19.80 -17.72
C GLY A 155 -3.26 -18.34 -17.26
N VAL A 156 -2.42 -17.97 -16.29
CA VAL A 156 -2.40 -16.63 -15.71
C VAL A 156 -1.87 -15.58 -16.69
N PHE A 157 -0.75 -15.81 -17.36
CA PHE A 157 -0.11 -14.81 -18.23
C PHE A 157 -0.86 -14.61 -19.55
N HIS A 158 -1.44 -15.65 -20.13
CA HIS A 158 -2.11 -15.56 -21.43
C HIS A 158 -3.61 -15.24 -21.30
N TYR A 159 -4.32 -15.89 -20.36
CA TYR A 159 -5.76 -15.71 -20.21
C TYR A 159 -6.14 -14.69 -19.13
N GLY A 160 -5.22 -14.33 -18.23
CA GLY A 160 -5.47 -13.34 -17.18
C GLY A 160 -5.92 -11.99 -17.73
N HIS A 161 -5.33 -11.54 -18.85
CA HIS A 161 -5.74 -10.30 -19.52
C HIS A 161 -7.24 -10.30 -19.89
N TRP A 162 -7.71 -11.36 -20.52
CA TRP A 162 -9.12 -11.50 -20.91
C TRP A 162 -10.05 -11.54 -19.70
N ILE A 163 -9.65 -12.22 -18.63
CA ILE A 163 -10.41 -12.24 -17.38
C ILE A 163 -10.51 -10.84 -16.78
N THR A 164 -9.41 -10.07 -16.76
CA THR A 164 -9.44 -8.70 -16.23
C THR A 164 -10.36 -7.78 -17.05
N LEU A 165 -10.37 -7.91 -18.39
CA LEU A 165 -11.28 -7.15 -19.24
C LEU A 165 -12.75 -7.49 -18.95
N ILE A 166 -13.07 -8.78 -18.78
CA ILE A 166 -14.43 -9.21 -18.42
C ILE A 166 -14.82 -8.68 -17.03
N MET A 167 -13.92 -8.74 -16.04
CA MET A 167 -14.20 -8.21 -14.70
C MET A 167 -14.45 -6.70 -14.71
N VAL A 168 -13.67 -5.93 -15.47
CA VAL A 168 -13.91 -4.49 -15.64
C VAL A 168 -15.25 -4.23 -16.33
N LEU A 169 -15.60 -5.01 -17.35
CA LEU A 169 -16.89 -4.90 -18.02
C LEU A 169 -18.06 -5.22 -17.07
N ILE A 170 -17.94 -6.26 -16.25
CA ILE A 170 -18.95 -6.61 -15.23
C ILE A 170 -19.09 -5.48 -14.20
N ALA A 171 -17.96 -4.93 -13.73
CA ALA A 171 -17.96 -3.81 -12.80
C ALA A 171 -18.61 -2.55 -13.40
N GLY A 172 -18.39 -2.29 -14.69
CA GLY A 172 -19.02 -1.19 -15.42
C GLY A 172 -20.53 -1.40 -15.61
N ILE A 173 -20.98 -2.59 -16.00
CA ILE A 173 -22.41 -2.88 -16.18
C ILE A 173 -23.16 -2.87 -14.84
N GLY A 174 -22.51 -3.31 -13.75
CA GLY A 174 -23.11 -3.37 -12.42
C GLY A 174 -23.27 -2.01 -11.71
N GLY A 175 -22.56 -0.97 -12.14
CA GLY A 175 -22.61 0.36 -11.53
C GLY A 175 -23.44 1.34 -12.36
N THR A 176 -24.56 1.85 -11.81
CA THR A 176 -25.32 2.98 -12.41
C THR A 176 -24.67 4.34 -12.11
N SER A 177 -23.34 4.40 -12.03
CA SER A 177 -22.58 5.60 -11.68
C SER A 177 -21.91 6.20 -12.92
N LEU A 178 -21.68 7.51 -12.92
CA LEU A 178 -21.02 8.24 -14.02
C LEU A 178 -19.59 7.71 -14.30
N PHE A 179 -18.96 7.08 -13.31
CA PHE A 179 -17.64 6.44 -13.43
C PHE A 179 -17.64 5.14 -14.27
N ALA A 180 -18.81 4.56 -14.52
CA ALA A 180 -18.95 3.29 -15.24
C ALA A 180 -19.22 3.45 -16.75
N LEU A 181 -19.45 4.68 -17.23
CA LEU A 181 -19.62 5.05 -18.64
C LEU A 181 -18.25 5.17 -19.35
#